data_AF-A0A3P7K2J8-F1
#
_entry.id   AF-A0A3P7K2J8-F1
#
_cell.length_a   1.000
_cell.length_b   1.000
_cell.length_c   1.000
_cell.angle_alpha   90.00
_cell.angle_beta   90.00
_cell.angle_gamma   90.00
#
_symmetry.space_group_name_H-M   'P 1'
#
loop_
_entity.id
_entity.type
_entity.pdbx_description
1 polymer ?
#
loop_
_entity_poly.entity_id
_entity_poly.type
_entity_poly.pdbx_seq_one_letter_code
_entity_poly.pdbx_strand_id
1 'polypeptide(L)'
;MTRSSARQVQLYDAISLKEIYTTQIDNGTQPLVPHYDFDSSVLFLSAKGSRIINMFEVCYDSPYLLPLTPYMAPVIGQAIAYHDKRRCNVMAVEFQRAWRLTEKSLEQLVFRVPRVKKDVFQSDLFPDALVTWRPIMTGKEWLAGSQKIPVFESLKPEGVSGLAPASDSAPTRPPRFSAIPEIHDNDHDFSSEPDKRAVQLSWSAKIPIDTTLEQDHMEGVAEEEWTESL
;
A
#
# COMPACT_ATOMS: atom_id res chain seq x y z
N MET A 1 -10.98 -15.72 26.14
CA MET A 1 -10.96 -14.75 25.04
C MET A 1 -9.63 -14.00 25.14
N THR A 2 -8.65 -14.33 24.30
CA THR A 2 -7.37 -13.60 24.28
C THR A 2 -7.65 -12.22 23.68
N ARG A 3 -7.49 -11.17 24.50
CA ARG A 3 -7.66 -9.78 24.08
C ARG A 3 -6.45 -9.41 23.22
N SER A 4 -6.51 -9.64 21.91
CA SER A 4 -5.42 -9.24 21.01
C SER A 4 -5.45 -7.72 20.82
N SER A 5 -4.27 -7.10 20.92
CA SER A 5 -4.09 -5.69 20.61
C SER A 5 -3.65 -5.60 19.16
N ALA A 6 -4.59 -5.31 18.26
CA ALA A 6 -4.32 -5.08 16.85
C ALA A 6 -4.50 -3.59 16.51
N ARG A 7 -3.61 -3.05 15.68
CA ARG A 7 -3.76 -1.71 15.11
C ARG A 7 -4.56 -1.84 13.83
N GLN A 8 -5.56 -0.98 13.67
CA GLN A 8 -6.45 -0.98 12.53
C GLN A 8 -6.60 0.45 11.98
N VAL A 9 -6.98 0.54 10.72
CA VAL A 9 -7.46 1.78 10.10
C VAL A 9 -8.92 1.58 9.75
N GLN A 10 -9.71 2.62 9.99
CA GLN A 10 -11.13 2.66 9.75
C GLN A 10 -11.48 3.90 8.93
N LEU A 11 -12.37 3.74 7.96
CA LEU A 11 -12.95 4.81 7.17
C LEU A 11 -14.40 4.99 7.59
N TYR A 12 -14.80 6.24 7.80
CA TYR A 12 -16.14 6.61 8.23
C TYR A 12 -16.74 7.62 7.26
N ASP A 13 -18.06 7.54 7.07
CA ASP A 13 -18.81 8.60 6.41
C ASP A 13 -18.86 9.84 7.33
N ALA A 14 -18.43 11.00 6.84
CA ALA A 14 -18.28 12.18 7.69
C ALA A 14 -19.61 12.76 8.20
N ILE A 15 -20.74 12.43 7.56
CA ILE A 15 -22.06 12.97 7.89
C ILE A 15 -22.80 12.03 8.84
N SER A 16 -22.91 10.76 8.45
CA SER A 16 -23.62 9.73 9.20
C SER A 16 -22.78 9.04 10.28
N LEU A 17 -21.45 9.21 10.24
CA LEU A 17 -20.48 8.54 11.12
C LEU A 17 -20.55 7.01 11.05
N LYS A 18 -21.11 6.48 9.97
CA LYS A 18 -21.16 5.04 9.72
C LYS A 18 -19.79 4.55 9.28
N GLU A 19 -19.35 3.43 9.84
CA GLU A 19 -18.15 2.73 9.38
C GLU A 19 -18.37 2.24 7.93
N ILE A 20 -17.48 2.66 7.03
CA ILE A 20 -17.46 2.28 5.61
C ILE A 20 -16.55 1.07 5.41
N TYR A 21 -15.39 1.09 6.06
CA TYR A 21 -14.34 0.11 5.85
C TYR A 21 -13.43 0.01 7.07
N THR A 22 -12.99 -1.21 7.41
CA THR A 22 -11.98 -1.47 8.43
C THR A 22 -10.96 -2.45 7.90
N THR A 23 -9.69 -2.18 8.16
CA THR A 23 -8.60 -3.12 7.90
C THR A 23 -7.60 -3.16 9.04
N GLN A 24 -7.13 -4.35 9.37
CA GLN A 24 -6.06 -4.54 10.35
C GLN A 24 -4.71 -4.28 9.68
N ILE A 25 -3.87 -3.48 10.34
CA ILE A 25 -2.53 -3.14 9.86
C ILE A 25 -1.51 -4.14 10.40
N ASP A 26 -1.42 -4.30 11.73
CA ASP A 26 -0.54 -5.24 12.41
C ASP A 26 -0.89 -5.36 13.92
N ASN A 27 -0.02 -6.01 14.70
CA ASN A 27 -0.18 -6.20 16.14
C ASN A 27 0.75 -5.30 16.98
N GLY A 28 1.16 -4.15 16.44
CA GLY A 28 1.97 -3.18 17.16
C GLY A 28 1.22 -2.52 18.34
N THR A 29 1.96 -1.97 19.30
CA THR A 29 1.36 -1.30 20.48
C THR A 29 1.35 0.21 20.38
N GLN A 30 2.25 0.79 19.59
CA GLN A 30 2.35 2.24 19.42
C GLN A 30 1.28 2.76 18.47
N PRO A 31 0.57 3.86 18.79
CA PRO A 31 -0.42 4.44 17.90
C PRO A 31 0.16 4.74 16.51
N LEU A 32 -0.63 4.45 15.48
CA LEU A 32 -0.32 4.87 14.12
C LEU A 32 -0.64 6.36 13.97
N VAL A 33 0.29 7.11 13.40
CA VAL A 33 0.15 8.50 13.01
C VAL A 33 -0.14 8.54 11.51
N PRO A 34 -1.36 8.91 11.10
CA PRO A 34 -1.71 9.05 9.69
C PRO A 34 -1.18 10.37 9.13
N HIS A 35 -0.69 10.32 7.89
CA HIS A 35 -0.45 11.48 7.06
C HIS A 35 -1.08 11.22 5.69
N TYR A 36 -1.99 12.09 5.27
CA TYR A 36 -2.68 11.96 3.99
C TYR A 36 -2.18 13.02 3.01
N ASP A 37 -1.67 12.59 1.88
CA ASP A 37 -1.32 13.45 0.75
C ASP A 37 -2.55 13.58 -0.16
N PHE A 38 -3.20 14.74 -0.11
CA PHE A 38 -4.43 15.03 -0.84
C PHE A 38 -4.26 14.97 -2.36
N ASP A 39 -3.05 15.21 -2.87
CA ASP A 39 -2.82 15.34 -4.31
C ASP A 39 -2.56 13.97 -4.97
N SER A 40 -1.95 13.03 -4.24
CA SER A 40 -1.71 11.66 -4.71
C SER A 40 -2.70 10.63 -4.14
N SER A 41 -3.59 11.06 -3.26
CA SER A 41 -4.49 10.20 -2.48
C SER A 41 -3.75 9.11 -1.69
N VAL A 42 -2.51 9.34 -1.26
CA VAL A 42 -1.73 8.36 -0.50
C VAL A 42 -1.82 8.63 1.00
N LEU A 43 -2.27 7.63 1.74
CA LEU A 43 -2.23 7.57 3.20
C LEU A 43 -0.95 6.87 3.66
N PHE A 44 -0.12 7.59 4.41
CA PHE A 44 1.04 7.07 5.10
C PHE A 44 0.71 6.82 6.58
N LEU A 45 1.04 5.63 7.07
CA LEU A 45 0.89 5.24 8.46
C LEU A 45 2.26 4.95 9.05
N SER A 46 2.64 5.74 10.04
CA SER A 46 3.92 5.61 10.74
C SER A 46 3.68 5.45 12.24
N ALA A 47 4.66 4.96 12.98
CA ALA A 47 4.59 4.91 14.44
C ALA A 47 5.96 5.12 15.05
N LYS A 48 5.99 5.73 16.24
CA LYS A 48 7.20 5.82 17.05
C LYS A 48 7.74 4.42 17.36
N GLY A 49 9.05 4.26 17.29
CA GLY A 49 9.72 2.97 17.48
C GLY A 49 9.55 1.99 16.31
N SER A 50 8.87 2.38 15.23
CA SER A 50 8.69 1.54 14.04
C SER A 50 9.82 1.75 13.03
N ARG A 51 10.11 0.68 12.28
CA ARG A 51 10.92 0.70 11.06
C ARG A 51 10.06 0.82 9.80
N ILE A 52 8.76 0.55 9.92
CA ILE A 52 7.83 0.39 8.81
C ILE A 52 7.00 1.67 8.68
N ILE A 53 6.88 2.15 7.44
CA ILE A 53 5.85 3.11 7.03
C ILE A 53 4.93 2.36 6.08
N ASN A 54 3.72 2.04 6.54
CA ASN A 54 2.70 1.45 5.68
C ASN A 54 2.07 2.54 4.83
N MET A 55 1.72 2.20 3.59
CA MET A 55 1.20 3.16 2.63
C MET A 55 -0.01 2.55 1.92
N PHE A 56 -1.04 3.36 1.73
CA PHE A 56 -2.26 2.96 1.03
C PHE A 56 -2.67 4.06 0.07
N GLU A 57 -3.09 3.70 -1.14
CA GLU A 57 -3.83 4.61 -2.00
C GLU A 57 -5.30 4.57 -1.57
N VAL A 58 -5.86 5.75 -1.32
CA VAL A 58 -7.25 5.94 -0.89
C VAL A 58 -8.13 6.14 -2.11
N CYS A 59 -9.13 5.28 -2.26
CA CYS A 59 -10.09 5.30 -3.35
C CYS A 59 -11.49 5.62 -2.83
N TYR A 60 -12.33 6.20 -3.69
CA TYR A 60 -13.74 6.45 -3.39
C TYR A 60 -14.59 5.18 -3.37
N ASP A 61 -14.15 4.15 -4.10
CA ASP A 61 -14.84 2.87 -4.23
C ASP A 61 -14.08 1.74 -3.54
N SER A 62 -14.81 0.67 -3.21
CA SER A 62 -14.25 -0.57 -2.67
C SER A 62 -13.08 -1.07 -3.54
N PRO A 63 -11.92 -1.43 -2.95
CA PRO A 63 -11.70 -1.75 -1.53
C PRO A 63 -11.29 -0.56 -0.65
N TYR A 64 -11.43 0.68 -1.11
CA TYR A 64 -11.14 1.95 -0.42
C TYR A 64 -9.68 2.20 -0.06
N LEU A 65 -8.97 1.23 0.53
CA LEU A 65 -7.54 1.31 0.84
C LEU A 65 -6.79 0.25 0.04
N LEU A 66 -6.13 0.68 -1.03
CA LEU A 66 -5.27 -0.18 -1.83
C LEU A 66 -3.85 -0.19 -1.24
N PRO A 67 -3.33 -1.33 -0.77
CA PRO A 67 -2.01 -1.38 -0.17
C PRO A 67 -0.92 -1.08 -1.21
N LEU A 68 -0.04 -0.14 -0.87
CA LEU A 68 1.20 0.13 -1.59
C LEU A 68 2.37 -0.57 -0.91
N THR A 69 3.50 -0.70 -1.61
CA THR A 69 4.70 -1.30 -1.03
C THR A 69 5.18 -0.47 0.18
N PRO A 70 5.22 -1.03 1.40
CA PRO A 70 5.63 -0.29 2.58
C PRO A 70 7.12 0.06 2.52
N TYR A 71 7.50 1.21 3.09
CA TYR A 71 8.89 1.55 3.30
C TYR A 71 9.43 0.87 4.56
N MET A 72 10.58 0.20 4.43
CA MET A 72 11.26 -0.52 5.51
C MET A 72 12.60 0.16 5.81
N ALA A 73 12.67 0.92 6.90
CA ALA A 73 13.89 1.57 7.34
C ALA A 73 14.90 0.56 7.94
N PRO A 74 16.21 0.85 7.88
CA PRO A 74 17.25 -0.02 8.47
C PRO A 74 17.26 0.01 10.01
N VAL A 75 16.92 1.15 10.61
CA VAL A 75 16.91 1.38 12.07
C VAL A 75 15.53 1.84 12.52
N ILE A 76 15.21 1.76 13.82
CA ILE A 76 13.96 2.30 14.38
C ILE A 76 13.92 3.83 14.33
N GLY A 77 12.72 4.41 14.16
CA GLY A 77 12.51 5.85 14.08
C GLY A 77 11.80 6.37 15.32
N GLN A 78 12.08 7.62 15.70
CA GLN A 78 11.41 8.28 16.82
C GLN A 78 10.23 9.14 16.36
N ALA A 79 10.38 9.80 15.21
CA ALA A 79 9.36 10.66 14.61
C ALA A 79 9.56 10.79 13.11
N ILE A 80 8.52 11.25 12.41
CA ILE A 80 8.58 11.61 10.99
C ILE A 80 7.75 12.87 10.76
N ALA A 81 8.25 13.76 9.92
CA ALA A 81 7.55 14.96 9.46
C ALA A 81 7.59 15.02 7.94
N TYR A 82 6.42 15.19 7.32
CA TYR A 82 6.28 15.28 5.88
C TYR A 82 6.35 16.74 5.43
N HIS A 83 6.95 16.99 4.26
CA HIS A 83 7.01 18.33 3.67
C HIS A 83 5.75 18.67 2.86
N ASP A 84 5.52 19.97 2.69
CA ASP A 84 4.58 20.50 1.70
C ASP A 84 4.91 20.03 0.29
N LYS A 85 3.87 19.90 -0.55
CA LYS A 85 3.99 19.44 -1.93
C LYS A 85 5.00 20.23 -2.77
N ARG A 86 5.09 21.55 -2.56
CA ARG A 86 6.07 22.43 -3.24
C ARG A 86 7.54 22.07 -3.04
N ARG A 87 7.87 21.26 -2.02
CA ARG A 87 9.26 20.82 -1.78
C ARG A 87 9.62 19.56 -2.57
N CYS A 88 8.65 18.93 -3.21
CA CYS A 88 8.87 17.76 -4.05
C CYS A 88 9.47 18.16 -5.39
N ASN A 89 10.47 17.42 -5.86
CA ASN A 89 10.98 17.57 -7.23
C ASN A 89 10.08 16.81 -8.22
N VAL A 90 9.07 17.50 -8.75
CA VAL A 90 8.10 16.92 -9.69
C VAL A 90 8.74 16.37 -10.98
N MET A 91 9.86 16.94 -11.42
CA MET A 91 10.61 16.43 -12.58
C MET A 91 11.33 15.12 -12.26
N ALA A 92 11.71 14.90 -11.00
CA ALA A 92 12.22 13.62 -10.54
C ALA A 92 11.10 12.62 -10.17
N VAL A 93 9.84 12.96 -10.46
CA VAL A 93 8.64 12.16 -10.15
C VAL A 93 8.56 11.85 -8.65
N GLU A 94 9.01 12.80 -7.83
CA GLU A 94 8.88 12.78 -6.38
C GLU A 94 7.50 13.31 -6.01
N PHE A 95 6.69 12.49 -5.34
CA PHE A 95 5.34 12.87 -4.94
C PHE A 95 5.23 13.20 -3.45
N GLN A 96 6.18 12.73 -2.63
CA GLN A 96 6.25 13.07 -1.22
C GLN A 96 7.69 13.09 -0.71
N ARG A 97 7.98 14.02 0.20
CA ARG A 97 9.23 14.10 0.95
C ARG A 97 8.96 14.09 2.44
N ALA A 98 9.85 13.49 3.22
CA ALA A 98 9.79 13.54 4.67
C ALA A 98 11.18 13.63 5.31
N TRP A 99 11.21 14.11 6.55
CA TRP A 99 12.34 14.00 7.46
C TRP A 99 11.99 13.01 8.56
N ARG A 100 12.83 12.00 8.72
CA ARG A 100 12.67 10.96 9.73
C ARG A 100 13.75 11.10 10.78
N LEU A 101 13.34 11.24 12.03
CA LEU A 101 14.24 11.31 13.17
C LEU A 101 14.56 9.90 13.67
N THR A 102 15.84 9.58 13.78
CA THR A 102 16.35 8.37 14.45
C THR A 102 17.00 8.76 15.77
N GLU A 103 17.57 7.78 16.48
CA GLU A 103 18.36 8.06 17.68
C GLU A 103 19.59 8.94 17.41
N LYS A 104 20.21 8.80 16.23
CA LYS A 104 21.53 9.38 15.94
C LYS A 104 21.52 10.41 14.82
N SER A 105 20.46 10.48 14.02
CA SER A 105 20.45 11.27 12.79
C SER A 105 19.05 11.71 12.38
N LEU A 106 19.02 12.71 11.50
CA LEU A 106 17.83 13.11 10.76
C LEU A 106 18.00 12.62 9.31
N GLU A 107 17.15 11.70 8.87
CA GLU A 107 17.21 11.07 7.55
C GLU A 107 16.18 11.69 6.61
N GLN A 108 16.60 12.05 5.40
CA GLN A 108 15.65 12.51 4.37
C GLN A 108 15.06 11.30 3.64
N LEU A 109 13.74 11.22 3.60
CA LEU A 109 13.00 10.24 2.80
C LEU A 109 12.41 10.93 1.58
N VAL A 110 12.50 10.25 0.44
CA VAL A 110 11.96 10.72 -0.84
C VAL A 110 11.17 9.59 -1.49
N PHE A 111 9.87 9.79 -1.66
CA PHE A 111 8.96 8.84 -2.28
C PHE A 111 8.76 9.21 -3.75
N ARG A 112 8.99 8.24 -4.64
CA ARG A 112 8.95 8.45 -6.10
C ARG A 112 8.10 7.38 -6.77
N VAL A 113 7.44 7.78 -7.86
CA VAL A 113 6.81 6.83 -8.78
C VAL A 113 7.82 6.47 -9.88
N PRO A 114 8.08 5.17 -10.13
CA PRO A 114 8.98 4.76 -11.20
C PRO A 114 8.36 5.06 -12.56
N ARG A 115 8.90 6.06 -13.28
CA ARG A 115 8.53 6.40 -14.66
C ARG A 115 9.73 6.29 -15.59
N VAL A 116 9.47 5.82 -16.81
CA VAL A 116 10.48 5.65 -17.86
C VAL A 116 10.91 6.99 -18.46
N LYS A 117 9.96 7.92 -18.68
CA LYS A 117 10.22 9.25 -19.23
C LYS A 117 10.21 10.27 -18.09
N LYS A 118 11.36 10.86 -17.76
CA LYS A 118 11.49 11.88 -16.70
C LYS A 118 11.70 13.29 -17.25
N ASP A 119 11.87 13.41 -18.57
CA ASP A 119 12.17 14.69 -19.24
C ASP A 119 10.91 15.56 -19.46
N VAL A 120 9.75 15.05 -19.06
CA VAL A 120 8.44 15.66 -19.26
C VAL A 120 7.70 15.68 -17.93
N PHE A 121 6.98 16.78 -17.66
CA PHE A 121 6.14 16.88 -16.47
C PHE A 121 4.98 15.88 -16.53
N GLN A 122 4.87 15.03 -15.50
CA GLN A 122 3.84 13.98 -15.39
C GLN A 122 2.53 14.58 -14.85
N SER A 123 1.75 15.25 -15.70
CA SER A 123 0.49 15.88 -15.29
C SER A 123 -0.57 14.90 -14.81
N ASP A 124 -0.45 13.62 -15.15
CA ASP A 124 -1.31 12.54 -14.65
C ASP A 124 -1.02 12.17 -13.20
N LEU A 125 0.20 12.40 -12.70
CA LEU A 125 0.59 12.14 -11.32
C LEU A 125 0.55 13.39 -10.44
N PHE A 126 0.74 14.56 -11.06
CA PHE A 126 0.77 15.85 -10.38
C PHE A 126 -0.39 16.71 -10.86
N PRO A 127 -1.62 16.46 -10.35
CA PRO A 127 -2.72 17.41 -10.55
C PRO A 127 -2.37 18.76 -9.90
N ASP A 128 -3.21 19.77 -10.12
CA ASP A 128 -3.07 21.03 -9.39
C ASP A 128 -3.12 20.74 -7.88
N ALA A 129 -2.06 21.12 -7.19
CA ALA A 129 -1.84 20.73 -5.80
C ALA A 129 -2.61 21.64 -4.85
N LEU A 130 -3.18 21.08 -3.79
CA LEU A 130 -3.86 21.84 -2.77
C LEU A 130 -2.88 22.81 -2.08
N VAL A 131 -3.21 24.10 -2.09
CA VAL A 131 -2.38 25.14 -1.46
C VAL A 131 -2.53 25.08 0.07
N THR A 132 -1.60 24.39 0.73
CA THR A 132 -1.54 24.29 2.21
C THR A 132 -0.56 25.28 2.84
N TRP A 133 0.26 25.93 2.02
CA TRP A 133 1.38 26.77 2.47
C TRP A 133 1.07 28.27 2.53
N ARG A 134 -0.16 28.67 2.19
CA ARG A 134 -0.64 30.06 2.27
C ARG A 134 -2.08 30.08 2.76
N PRO A 135 -2.46 31.06 3.59
CA PRO A 135 -3.83 31.22 4.02
C PRO A 135 -4.70 31.73 2.85
N ILE A 136 -5.89 31.17 2.68
CA ILE A 136 -6.91 31.67 1.74
C ILE A 136 -7.75 32.82 2.34
N MET A 137 -7.81 32.87 3.67
CA MET A 137 -8.49 33.92 4.42
C MET A 137 -7.75 34.22 5.71
N THR A 138 -7.97 35.41 6.24
CA THR A 138 -7.50 35.84 7.56
C THR A 138 -8.37 35.24 8.66
N GLY A 139 -7.84 35.17 9.89
CA GLY A 139 -8.63 34.72 11.04
C GLY A 139 -9.87 35.58 11.31
N LYS A 140 -9.80 36.89 11.03
CA LYS A 140 -10.94 37.81 11.19
C LYS A 140 -12.08 37.48 10.21
N GLU A 141 -11.76 37.23 8.94
CA GLU A 141 -12.75 36.82 7.94
C GLU A 141 -13.42 35.50 8.33
N TRP A 142 -12.63 34.52 8.78
CA TRP A 142 -13.14 33.22 9.22
C TRP A 142 -14.08 33.33 10.43
N LEU A 143 -13.68 34.09 11.46
CA LEU A 143 -14.51 34.35 12.65
C LEU A 143 -15.80 35.10 12.32
N ALA A 144 -15.80 35.91 11.26
CA ALA A 144 -16.99 36.57 10.74
C ALA A 144 -17.90 35.63 9.91
N GLY A 145 -17.55 34.35 9.79
CA GLY A 145 -18.32 33.35 9.05
C GLY A 145 -18.02 33.29 7.56
N SER A 146 -16.92 33.90 7.10
CA SER A 146 -16.55 33.82 5.68
C SER A 146 -16.17 32.40 5.29
N GLN A 147 -16.74 31.91 4.19
CA GLN A 147 -16.36 30.63 3.58
C GLN A 147 -15.66 30.91 2.25
N LYS A 148 -14.44 30.41 2.10
CA LYS A 148 -13.70 30.44 0.83
C LYS A 148 -13.38 28.99 0.43
N ILE A 149 -13.38 28.77 -0.87
CA ILE A 149 -13.11 27.46 -1.47
C ILE A 149 -11.59 27.21 -1.42
N PRO A 150 -11.14 25.96 -1.21
CA PRO A 150 -9.73 25.61 -1.32
C PRO A 150 -9.13 26.03 -2.67
N VAL A 151 -7.88 26.47 -2.66
CA VAL A 151 -7.14 26.88 -3.86
C VAL A 151 -6.20 25.77 -4.27
N PHE A 152 -6.14 25.50 -5.58
CA PHE A 152 -5.24 24.52 -6.18
C PHE A 152 -4.30 25.24 -7.16
N GLU A 153 -3.02 24.85 -7.17
CA GLU A 153 -2.01 25.45 -8.03
C GLU A 153 -1.14 24.38 -8.72
N SER A 154 -0.86 24.57 -10.00
CA SER A 154 0.03 23.68 -10.75
C SER A 154 1.46 23.74 -10.20
N LEU A 155 2.06 22.57 -9.98
CA LEU A 155 3.47 22.44 -9.60
C LEU A 155 4.42 22.35 -10.80
N LYS A 156 3.87 22.47 -12.01
CA LYS A 156 4.63 22.41 -13.25
C LYS A 156 5.63 23.56 -13.33
N PRO A 157 6.93 23.30 -13.54
CA PRO A 157 7.91 24.35 -13.76
C PRO A 157 7.65 25.14 -15.05
N GLU A 158 7.99 26.42 -15.05
CA GLU A 158 7.89 27.28 -16.24
C GLU A 158 8.77 26.75 -17.38
N GLY A 159 8.28 26.84 -18.62
CA GLY A 159 9.01 26.41 -19.82
C GLY A 159 9.06 24.91 -20.08
N VAL A 160 8.52 24.07 -19.19
CA VAL A 160 8.46 22.61 -19.37
C VAL A 160 7.21 22.22 -20.17
N SER A 161 7.31 21.26 -21.09
CA SER A 161 6.14 20.65 -21.72
C SER A 161 5.49 19.64 -20.75
N GLY A 162 4.16 19.64 -20.66
CA GLY A 162 3.45 18.58 -19.95
C GLY A 162 3.38 17.33 -20.81
N LEU A 163 3.22 16.15 -20.20
CA LEU A 163 2.64 15.04 -20.94
C LEU A 163 1.28 15.53 -21.44
N ALA A 164 1.00 15.33 -22.73
CA ALA A 164 -0.34 15.59 -23.24
C ALA A 164 -1.32 14.84 -22.33
N PRO A 165 -2.42 15.48 -21.88
CA PRO A 165 -3.42 14.76 -21.10
C PRO A 165 -3.78 13.50 -21.90
N ALA A 166 -3.76 12.34 -21.24
CA ALA A 166 -4.42 11.19 -21.82
C ALA A 166 -5.82 11.66 -22.19
N SER A 167 -6.21 11.51 -23.46
CA SER A 167 -7.57 11.80 -23.89
C SER A 167 -8.54 11.17 -22.90
N ASP A 168 -9.66 11.82 -22.59
CA ASP A 168 -10.74 11.31 -21.71
C ASP A 168 -11.30 9.93 -22.12
N SER A 169 -10.77 9.29 -23.16
CA SER A 169 -10.83 7.86 -23.32
C SER A 169 -10.07 7.19 -22.17
N ALA A 170 -10.82 6.69 -21.18
CA ALA A 170 -10.32 5.75 -20.19
C ALA A 170 -9.31 4.78 -20.83
N PRO A 171 -8.10 4.62 -20.28
CA PRO A 171 -7.16 3.65 -20.85
C PRO A 171 -7.86 2.29 -20.85
N THR A 172 -8.09 1.73 -22.04
CA THR A 172 -8.48 0.32 -22.13
C THR A 172 -7.36 -0.44 -21.47
N ARG A 173 -7.64 -0.91 -20.25
CA ARG A 173 -6.73 -1.75 -19.51
C ARG A 173 -6.30 -2.86 -20.47
N PRO A 174 -4.98 -3.09 -20.70
CA PRO A 174 -4.59 -4.30 -21.40
C PRO A 174 -5.26 -5.46 -20.63
N PRO A 175 -5.92 -6.41 -21.32
CA PRO A 175 -6.57 -7.51 -20.64
C PRO A 175 -5.52 -8.09 -19.70
N ARG A 176 -5.85 -8.13 -18.40
CA ARG A 176 -5.03 -8.89 -17.44
C ARG A 176 -4.88 -10.26 -18.09
N PHE A 177 -3.65 -10.74 -18.26
CA PHE A 177 -3.45 -12.18 -18.37
C PHE A 177 -4.00 -12.77 -17.06
N SER A 178 -5.29 -13.11 -17.09
CA SER A 178 -5.92 -13.90 -16.07
C SER A 178 -5.36 -15.30 -16.23
N ALA A 179 -4.53 -15.73 -15.28
CA ALA A 179 -4.26 -17.14 -15.06
C ALA A 179 -5.52 -17.80 -14.46
N ILE A 180 -6.62 -17.75 -15.21
CA ILE A 180 -7.85 -18.48 -14.95
C ILE A 180 -8.00 -19.38 -16.19
N PRO A 181 -7.98 -20.72 -16.04
CA PRO A 181 -8.26 -21.61 -17.15
C PRO A 181 -9.64 -21.27 -17.71
N GLU A 182 -9.76 -21.14 -19.03
CA GLU A 182 -11.05 -20.98 -19.71
C GLU A 182 -11.95 -22.17 -19.38
N ILE A 183 -12.89 -21.97 -18.46
CA ILE A 183 -14.00 -22.88 -18.24
C ILE A 183 -15.01 -22.52 -19.33
N HIS A 184 -15.12 -23.38 -20.34
CA HIS A 184 -16.24 -23.36 -21.26
C HIS A 184 -17.53 -23.58 -20.45
N ASP A 185 -18.40 -22.57 -20.45
CA ASP A 185 -19.77 -22.71 -19.95
C ASP A 185 -20.48 -23.75 -20.81
N ASN A 186 -20.67 -24.93 -20.23
CA ASN A 186 -21.62 -25.91 -20.74
C ASN A 186 -22.83 -25.81 -19.81
N ASP A 187 -23.96 -25.34 -20.36
CA ASP A 187 -25.26 -25.27 -19.67
C ASP A 187 -25.60 -26.63 -19.05
N HIS A 188 -25.46 -26.75 -17.73
CA HIS A 188 -26.05 -27.84 -16.97
C HIS A 188 -26.64 -27.36 -15.64
N ASP A 189 -27.95 -27.56 -15.58
CA ASP A 189 -28.91 -27.53 -14.47
C ASP A 189 -28.36 -27.40 -13.04
N PHE A 190 -28.71 -26.28 -12.38
CA PHE A 190 -28.35 -25.93 -11.01
C PHE A 190 -29.28 -26.64 -10.00
N SER A 191 -29.16 -27.96 -9.81
CA SER A 191 -29.87 -28.61 -8.69
C SER A 191 -29.26 -29.91 -8.15
N SER A 192 -27.94 -30.03 -8.08
CA SER A 192 -27.32 -31.12 -7.30
C SER A 192 -26.04 -30.68 -6.60
N GLU A 193 -26.01 -30.72 -5.26
CA GLU A 193 -24.74 -30.65 -4.52
C GLU A 193 -23.83 -31.79 -4.98
N PRO A 194 -22.57 -31.52 -5.34
CA PRO A 194 -21.66 -32.57 -5.78
C PRO A 194 -21.34 -33.53 -4.62
N ASP A 195 -21.37 -34.83 -4.90
CA ASP A 195 -21.09 -35.88 -3.91
C ASP A 195 -19.65 -35.72 -3.39
N LYS A 196 -19.55 -35.30 -2.12
CA LYS A 196 -18.30 -34.99 -1.43
C LYS A 196 -17.33 -36.18 -1.43
N ARG A 197 -17.85 -37.43 -1.50
CA ARG A 197 -17.02 -38.64 -1.61
C ARG A 197 -16.35 -38.76 -2.96
N ALA A 198 -17.06 -38.49 -4.05
CA ALA A 198 -16.50 -38.58 -5.40
C ALA A 198 -15.39 -37.54 -5.61
N VAL A 199 -15.59 -36.33 -5.07
CA VAL A 199 -14.56 -35.27 -5.09
C VAL A 199 -13.32 -35.73 -4.31
N GLN A 200 -13.48 -36.26 -3.09
CA GLN A 200 -12.35 -36.70 -2.27
C GLN A 200 -11.56 -37.85 -2.92
N LEU A 201 -12.23 -38.81 -3.56
CA LEU A 201 -11.59 -39.91 -4.30
C LEU A 201 -10.82 -39.43 -5.53
N SER A 202 -11.30 -38.39 -6.21
CA SER A 202 -10.62 -37.83 -7.39
C SER A 202 -9.32 -37.10 -7.05
N TRP A 203 -9.24 -36.51 -5.85
CA TRP A 203 -8.03 -35.83 -5.36
C TRP A 203 -6.99 -36.81 -4.86
N SER A 204 -7.38 -37.88 -4.17
CA SER A 204 -6.45 -38.88 -3.65
C SER A 204 -5.81 -39.74 -4.75
N ALA A 205 -6.47 -39.93 -5.89
CA ALA A 205 -5.91 -40.68 -7.02
C ALA A 205 -4.83 -39.93 -7.83
N LYS A 206 -4.71 -38.60 -7.67
CA LYS A 206 -3.80 -37.75 -8.44
C LYS A 206 -2.51 -37.37 -7.72
N ILE A 207 -2.38 -37.73 -6.45
CA ILE A 207 -1.19 -37.46 -5.65
C ILE A 207 -0.38 -38.75 -5.59
N PRO A 208 0.76 -38.85 -6.29
CA PRO A 208 1.67 -39.98 -6.08
C PRO A 208 2.17 -39.90 -4.63
N ILE A 209 1.90 -40.95 -3.86
CA ILE A 209 2.34 -41.04 -2.48
C ILE A 209 3.80 -41.50 -2.50
N ASP A 210 4.70 -40.55 -2.37
CA ASP A 210 6.09 -40.82 -2.05
C ASP A 210 6.20 -41.00 -0.54
N THR A 211 6.49 -42.22 -0.09
CA THR A 211 6.65 -42.56 1.34
C THR A 211 8.11 -42.56 1.77
N THR A 212 9.05 -42.18 0.89
CA THR A 212 10.46 -42.11 1.25
C THR A 212 10.67 -40.97 2.26
N LEU A 213 11.29 -41.30 3.39
CA LEU A 213 11.67 -40.31 4.39
C LEU A 213 13.12 -39.92 4.14
N GLU A 214 13.50 -38.68 4.46
CA GLU A 214 14.89 -38.20 4.36
C GLU A 214 15.88 -39.10 5.13
N GLN A 215 15.40 -39.81 6.16
CA GLN A 215 16.18 -40.76 6.97
C GLN A 215 16.52 -42.06 6.23
N ASP A 216 15.75 -42.44 5.21
CA ASP A 216 16.02 -43.64 4.39
C ASP A 216 17.27 -43.46 3.52
N HIS A 217 17.73 -42.21 3.36
CA HIS A 217 18.93 -41.84 2.59
C HIS A 217 20.16 -41.58 3.46
N MET A 218 20.06 -41.72 4.78
CA MET A 218 21.16 -41.43 5.70
C MET A 218 21.84 -42.73 6.11
N GLU A 219 23.06 -42.96 5.67
CA GLU A 219 23.87 -44.11 6.09
C GLU A 219 24.37 -43.87 7.52
N GLY A 220 24.03 -44.78 8.43
CA GLY A 220 24.43 -44.69 9.83
C GLY A 220 25.95 -44.76 9.99
N VAL A 221 26.46 -44.09 11.02
CA VAL A 221 27.87 -44.15 11.41
C VAL A 221 28.23 -45.56 11.88
N ALA A 222 29.32 -46.13 11.35
CA ALA A 222 29.80 -47.47 11.70
C ALA A 222 30.15 -47.56 13.20
N GLU A 223 29.91 -48.72 13.83
CA GLU A 223 30.17 -48.93 15.27
C GLU A 223 31.63 -48.67 15.68
N GLU A 224 32.57 -48.77 14.73
CA GLU A 224 33.99 -48.52 14.94
C GLU A 224 34.29 -47.02 15.21
N GLU A 225 33.48 -46.10 14.68
CA GLU A 225 33.61 -44.65 14.90
C GLU A 225 33.12 -44.21 16.29
N TRP A 226 32.37 -45.07 17.00
CA TRP A 226 31.87 -44.79 18.35
C TRP A 226 32.85 -45.14 19.48
N THR A 227 33.94 -45.87 19.18
CA THR A 227 34.86 -46.39 20.21
C THR A 227 36.20 -45.66 20.32
N GLU A 228 36.49 -44.67 19.45
CA GLU A 228 37.76 -43.91 19.50
C GLU A 228 37.77 -42.71 20.46
N SER A 229 36.73 -42.51 21.26
CA SER A 229 36.72 -41.45 22.30
C SER A 229 36.45 -42.00 23.69
N LEU A 230 37.38 -42.82 24.19
CA LEU A 230 37.57 -43.11 25.62
C LEU A 230 39.05 -43.38 25.95
#